data_AF-A0A2K0JID0-F1
#
_entry.id   AF-A0A2K0JID0-F1
#
_cell.length_a   1.000
_cell.length_b   1.000
_cell.length_c   1.000
_cell.angle_alpha   90.00
_cell.angle_beta   90.00
_cell.angle_gamma   90.00
#
_symmetry.space_group_name_H-M   'P 1'
#
loop_
_entity.id
_entity.type
_entity.pdbx_description
1 polymer ?
#
loop_
_entity_poly.entity_id
_entity_poly.type
_entity_poly.pdbx_seq_one_letter_code
_entity_poly.pdbx_strand_id
1 'polypeptide(L)' 'MKTRPAQLKASNKYYEKNRGNARLPATMLSQEEAELLEEMAAQFGTKKAALIAGLQLLKAHQEE' A
#
# COMPACT_ATOMS: atom_id res chain seq x y z
N MET A 1 -19.70 -13.32 19.96
CA MET A 1 -20.16 -13.60 18.58
C MET A 1 -19.36 -14.77 18.02
N LYS A 2 -19.99 -15.90 17.65
CA LYS A 2 -19.28 -17.00 16.96
C LYS A 2 -19.08 -16.61 15.49
N THR A 3 -17.84 -16.55 15.02
CA THR A 3 -17.51 -16.36 13.60
C THR A 3 -18.10 -17.51 12.79
N ARG A 4 -18.94 -17.18 11.79
CA ARG A 4 -19.62 -18.18 10.97
C ARG A 4 -18.60 -18.88 10.06
N PRO A 5 -18.76 -20.17 9.72
CA PRO A 5 -17.81 -20.91 8.89
C PRO A 5 -17.44 -20.22 7.56
N ALA A 6 -18.39 -19.48 6.97
CA ALA A 6 -18.16 -18.69 5.75
C ALA A 6 -17.18 -17.52 5.96
N GLN A 7 -17.22 -16.86 7.12
CA GLN A 7 -16.31 -15.76 7.46
C GLN A 7 -14.88 -16.29 7.66
N LEU A 8 -14.74 -17.48 8.25
CA LEU A 8 -13.46 -18.15 8.44
C LEU A 8 -12.81 -18.50 7.09
N LYS A 9 -13.58 -19.07 6.16
CA LYS A 9 -13.11 -19.39 4.80
C LYS A 9 -12.67 -18.14 4.04
N ALA A 10 -13.41 -17.05 4.13
CA ALA A 10 -13.06 -15.79 3.48
C ALA A 10 -11.77 -15.18 4.05
N SER A 11 -11.61 -15.20 5.38
CA SER A 11 -10.40 -14.76 6.07
C SER A 11 -9.17 -15.57 5.65
N ASN A 12 -9.28 -16.90 5.66
CA ASN A 12 -8.19 -17.78 5.27
C ASN A 12 -7.77 -17.56 3.80
N LYS A 13 -8.75 -17.39 2.90
CA LYS A 13 -8.47 -17.07 1.50
C LYS A 13 -7.75 -15.73 1.33
N TYR A 14 -8.12 -14.71 2.10
CA TYR A 14 -7.41 -13.43 2.11
C TYR A 14 -5.99 -13.58 2.65
N TYR A 15 -5.80 -14.36 3.72
CA TYR A 15 -4.49 -14.59 4.32
C TYR A 15 -3.56 -15.33 3.36
N GLU A 16 -4.03 -16.41 2.73
CA GLU A 16 -3.25 -17.16 1.73
C GLU A 16 -2.86 -16.29 0.54
N LYS A 17 -3.80 -15.49 0.02
CA LYS A 17 -3.51 -14.57 -1.10
C LYS A 17 -2.44 -13.52 -0.77
N ASN A 18 -2.32 -13.14 0.51
CA ASN A 18 -1.44 -12.05 0.95
C ASN A 18 -0.23 -12.52 1.77
N ARG A 19 0.01 -13.82 1.90
CA ARG A 19 1.04 -14.41 2.78
C ARG A 19 2.47 -13.93 2.46
N GLY A 20 2.73 -13.47 1.24
CA GLY A 20 4.02 -12.90 0.81
C GLY A 20 4.01 -11.39 0.54
N ASN A 21 2.88 -10.71 0.78
CA ASN A 21 2.75 -9.28 0.49
C ASN A 21 3.09 -8.47 1.75
N ALA A 22 4.10 -7.61 1.65
CA ALA A 22 4.38 -6.61 2.68
C ALA A 22 3.20 -5.62 2.79
N ARG A 23 2.84 -5.28 4.02
CA ARG A 23 1.86 -4.21 4.28
C ARG A 23 2.58 -2.87 4.30
N LEU A 24 1.96 -1.87 3.69
CA LEU A 24 2.40 -0.49 3.90
C LEU A 24 2.19 -0.10 5.38
N PRO A 25 3.04 0.80 5.92
CA PRO A 25 2.88 1.30 7.28
C PRO A 25 1.48 1.90 7.50
N ALA A 26 0.92 1.67 8.69
CA ALA A 26 -0.38 2.21 9.10
C ALA A 26 -0.25 3.60 9.74
N THR A 27 0.60 4.47 9.18
CA THR A 27 0.81 5.82 9.68
C THR A 27 -0.21 6.79 9.06
N MET A 28 -0.65 7.77 9.85
CA MET A 28 -1.44 8.87 9.32
C MET A 28 -0.52 9.86 8.61
N LEU A 29 -1.00 10.36 7.47
CA LEU A 29 -0.37 11.46 6.75
C LEU A 29 -0.89 12.78 7.29
N SER A 30 -0.06 13.81 7.31
CA SER A 30 -0.52 15.19 7.41
C SER A 30 -1.40 15.54 6.20
N GLN A 31 -2.10 16.67 6.27
CA GLN A 31 -2.89 17.14 5.15
C GLN A 31 -2.02 17.38 3.91
N GLU A 32 -0.88 18.05 4.07
CA GLU A 32 0.07 18.34 2.99
C GLU A 32 0.63 17.06 2.37
N GLU A 33 0.99 16.07 3.19
CA GLU A 33 1.47 14.76 2.72
C GLU A 33 0.40 14.00 1.94
N ALA A 34 -0.87 14.09 2.38
CA ALA A 34 -1.99 13.46 1.69
C ALA A 34 -2.31 14.13 0.35
N GLU A 35 -2.27 15.46 0.29
CA GLU A 35 -2.47 16.24 -0.94
C GLU A 35 -1.38 15.92 -1.97
N LEU A 36 -0.11 15.94 -1.57
CA LEU A 36 1.00 15.53 -2.43
C LEU A 36 0.80 14.10 -2.97
N LEU A 37 0.40 13.16 -2.11
CA LEU A 37 0.19 11.79 -2.52
C LEU A 37 -0.98 11.64 -3.50
N GLU A 38 -2.04 12.45 -3.37
CA GLU A 38 -3.15 12.49 -4.35
C GLU A 38 -2.70 13.07 -5.69
N GLU A 39 -1.93 14.16 -5.69
CA GLU A 39 -1.40 14.76 -6.91
C GLU A 39 -0.52 13.77 -7.68
N MET A 40 0.37 13.07 -6.97
CA MET A 40 1.21 12.04 -7.59
C MET A 40 0.38 10.83 -8.02
N ALA A 41 -0.65 10.45 -7.26
CA ALA A 41 -1.54 9.37 -7.67
C ALA A 41 -2.29 9.70 -8.97
N ALA A 42 -2.65 10.96 -9.21
CA ALA A 42 -3.27 11.38 -10.47
C ALA A 42 -2.33 11.19 -11.67
N GLN A 43 -1.02 11.35 -11.48
CA GLN A 43 -0.01 11.18 -12.53
C GLN A 43 0.40 9.72 -12.73
N PHE A 44 0.57 8.97 -11.65
CA PHE A 44 1.04 7.57 -11.66
C PHE A 44 -0.10 6.53 -11.58
N GLY A 45 -1.35 6.99 -11.63
CA GLY A 45 -2.59 6.20 -11.64
C GLY A 45 -3.08 5.74 -10.26
N THR A 46 -2.17 5.40 -9.33
CA THR A 46 -2.55 5.06 -7.95
C THR A 46 -1.53 5.58 -6.94
N LYS A 47 -1.96 5.81 -5.70
CA LYS A 47 -1.07 6.14 -4.57
C LYS A 47 0.05 5.12 -4.40
N LYS A 48 -0.26 3.84 -4.55
CA LYS A 48 0.75 2.76 -4.48
C LYS A 48 1.79 2.89 -5.59
N ALA A 49 1.37 3.16 -6.83
CA ALA A 49 2.29 3.32 -7.95
C ALA A 49 3.19 4.54 -7.78
N ALA A 50 2.63 5.67 -7.33
CA ALA A 50 3.38 6.87 -6.99
C ALA A 50 4.46 6.60 -5.92
N LEU A 51 4.09 5.93 -4.81
CA LEU A 51 5.03 5.57 -3.75
C LEU A 51 6.18 4.70 -4.25
N ILE A 52 5.88 3.68 -5.06
CA ILE A 52 6.91 2.78 -5.60
C ILE A 52 7.81 3.51 -6.60
N ALA A 53 7.27 4.37 -7.46
CA ALA A 53 8.05 5.19 -8.38
C ALA A 53 9.01 6.13 -7.62
N GLY A 54 8.54 6.80 -6.57
CA GLY A 54 9.39 7.64 -5.71
C GLY A 54 10.51 6.85 -5.05
N LEU A 55 10.23 5.64 -4.54
CA LEU A 55 11.26 4.76 -3.96
C LEU A 55 12.30 4.31 -5.00
N GLN A 56 11.90 4.07 -6.24
CA GLN A 56 12.83 3.72 -7.32
C GLN A 56 13.76 4.89 -7.67
N LEU A 57 13.23 6.11 -7.73
CA LEU A 57 14.02 7.32 -7.96
C LEU A 57 15.04 7.56 -6.83
N LEU A 58 14.61 7.41 -5.57
CA LEU A 58 15.50 7.54 -4.41
C LEU A 58 16.62 6.50 -4.44
N LYS A 59 16.30 5.26 -4.83
CA LYS A 59 17.31 4.20 -4.99
C LYS A 59 18.32 4.58 -6.09
N ALA A 60 17.84 5.02 -7.26
CA ALA A 60 18.70 5.40 -8.36
C ALA A 60 19.66 6.55 -7.98
N HIS A 61 19.16 7.56 -7.26
CA HIS A 61 19.97 8.69 -6.79
C HIS A 61 21.02 8.27 -5.75
N GLN A 62 20.82 7.20 -4.98
CA GLN A 62 21.82 6.71 -4.02
C GLN A 62 22.92 5.85 -4.66
N GLU A 63 22.71 5.39 -5.89
CA GLU A 63 23.68 4.59 -6.65
C GLU A 63 24.61 5.45 -7.53
N GLU A 64 24.37 6.77 -7.60
CA GLU A 64 25.23 7.80 -8.22
C GLU A 64 26.18 8.47 -7.19
#